data_AF-A0A846TSS9-F1
#
_entry.id   AF-A0A846TSS9-F1
#
_cell.length_a   1.000
_cell.length_b   1.000
_cell.length_c   1.000
_cell.angle_alpha   90.00
_cell.angle_beta   90.00
_cell.angle_gamma   90.00
#
_symmetry.space_group_name_H-M   'P 1'
#
loop_
_entity.id
_entity.type
_entity.pdbx_description
1 polymer ?
#
loop_
_entity_poly.entity_id
_entity_poly.type
_entity_poly.pdbx_seq_one_letter_code
_entity_poly.pdbx_strand_id
1 'polypeptide(L)'
;MSQTPRDPESDQQAWEEIVHRLQEPEPEDPSESEPEPEVYQVPWRSALPAAGAVPRELADESEEDWQPHDPGHVTAGLSTGTLTAWLLLIVVPVVLVILGAMMDGLPWWLWMPGLATVISSIITLLGGLPEQRDSGDDGARV
;
A
#
# COMPACT_ATOMS: atom_id res chain seq x y z
N MET A 1 -26.95 5.68 -21.27
CA MET A 1 -26.71 6.30 -19.95
C MET A 1 -25.68 7.40 -20.15
N SER A 2 -26.13 8.63 -20.35
CA SER A 2 -25.25 9.77 -20.58
C SER A 2 -24.75 10.25 -19.21
N GLN A 3 -23.43 10.23 -18.98
CA GLN A 3 -22.84 10.80 -17.78
C GLN A 3 -22.99 12.32 -17.86
N THR A 4 -23.80 12.90 -16.98
CA THR A 4 -23.86 14.36 -16.80
C THR A 4 -22.47 14.85 -16.45
N PRO A 5 -21.91 15.86 -17.15
CA PRO A 5 -20.62 16.44 -16.78
C PRO A 5 -20.69 16.91 -15.33
N ARG A 6 -19.73 16.49 -14.48
CA ARG A 6 -19.65 17.01 -13.11
C ARG A 6 -19.35 18.49 -13.19
N ASP A 7 -20.19 19.28 -12.53
CA ASP A 7 -20.00 20.72 -12.41
C ASP A 7 -19.03 20.98 -11.24
N PRO A 8 -17.81 21.48 -11.52
CA PRO A 8 -16.79 21.68 -10.50
C PRO A 8 -17.20 22.68 -9.42
N GLU A 9 -18.11 23.62 -9.73
CA GLU A 9 -18.62 24.56 -8.73
C GLU A 9 -19.58 23.87 -7.74
N SER A 10 -20.37 22.91 -8.22
CA SER A 10 -21.26 22.11 -7.37
C SER A 10 -20.48 21.19 -6.43
N ASP A 11 -19.37 20.61 -6.92
CA ASP A 11 -18.52 19.73 -6.11
C ASP A 11 -17.80 20.54 -5.00
N GLN A 12 -17.36 21.76 -5.32
CA GLN A 12 -16.71 22.65 -4.35
C GLN A 12 -17.67 23.09 -3.23
N GLN A 13 -18.92 23.43 -3.58
CA GLN A 13 -19.94 23.81 -2.61
C GLN A 13 -20.33 22.64 -1.70
N ALA A 14 -20.44 21.42 -2.25
CA ALA A 14 -20.71 20.22 -1.47
C ALA A 14 -19.57 19.90 -0.49
N TRP A 15 -18.31 20.10 -0.89
CA TRP A 15 -17.16 19.94 0.00
C TRP A 15 -17.13 20.97 1.14
N GLU A 16 -17.42 22.23 0.83
CA GLU A 16 -17.48 23.29 1.84
C GLU A 16 -18.59 23.04 2.88
N GLU A 17 -19.74 22.50 2.47
CA GLU A 17 -20.82 22.12 3.38
C GLU A 17 -20.39 20.99 4.34
N ILE A 18 -19.67 19.98 3.85
CA ILE A 18 -19.17 18.87 4.69
C ILE A 18 -18.15 19.39 5.71
N VAL A 19 -17.22 20.24 5.27
CA VAL A 19 -16.20 20.83 6.15
C VAL A 19 -16.85 21.70 7.23
N HIS A 20 -17.87 22.48 6.86
CA HIS A 20 -18.62 23.31 7.79
C HIS A 20 -19.34 22.47 8.84
N ARG A 21 -20.05 21.40 8.41
CA ARG A 21 -20.78 20.50 9.31
C ARG A 21 -19.86 19.78 10.30
N LEU A 22 -18.64 19.45 9.88
CA LEU A 22 -17.65 18.79 10.76
C LEU A 22 -17.00 19.76 11.75
N GLN A 23 -17.05 21.07 11.49
CA GLN A 23 -16.52 22.10 12.39
C GLN A 23 -17.56 22.62 13.38
N GLU A 24 -18.85 22.43 13.09
CA GLU A 24 -19.91 22.73 14.04
C GLU A 24 -19.98 21.62 15.10
N PRO A 25 -19.79 21.95 16.40
CA PRO A 25 -20.06 20.98 17.46
C PRO A 25 -21.56 20.66 17.44
N GLU A 26 -21.90 19.37 17.33
CA GLU A 26 -23.29 18.93 17.36
C GLU A 26 -24.00 19.46 18.62
N PRO A 27 -25.24 19.97 18.50
CA PRO A 27 -26.05 20.27 19.67
C PRO A 27 -26.38 18.95 20.38
N GLU A 28 -25.91 18.78 21.61
CA GLU A 28 -26.21 17.61 22.46
C GLU A 28 -27.74 17.39 22.53
N ASP A 29 -28.23 16.32 21.90
CA ASP A 29 -29.61 15.86 22.05
C ASP A 29 -29.74 15.20 23.44
N PRO A 30 -30.55 15.76 24.36
CA PRO A 30 -30.67 15.20 25.70
C PRO A 30 -31.54 13.93 25.77
N SER A 31 -31.99 13.37 24.63
CA SER A 31 -32.94 12.25 24.60
C SER A 31 -32.41 10.92 24.04
N GLU A 32 -31.15 10.85 23.57
CA GLU A 32 -30.48 9.58 23.26
C GLU A 32 -29.54 9.16 24.39
N SER A 33 -30.14 8.63 25.46
CA SER A 33 -29.41 7.81 26.43
C SER A 33 -29.17 6.41 25.85
N GLU A 34 -28.27 6.30 24.87
CA GLU A 34 -27.49 5.07 24.71
C GLU A 34 -26.36 5.09 25.75
N PRO A 35 -26.00 3.94 26.37
CA PRO A 35 -24.84 3.91 27.25
C PRO A 35 -23.62 4.24 26.40
N GLU A 36 -23.07 5.43 26.62
CA GLU A 36 -21.84 5.87 25.98
C GLU A 36 -20.78 4.78 26.17
N PRO A 37 -20.08 4.34 25.11
CA PRO A 37 -18.79 3.71 25.34
C PRO A 37 -17.99 4.75 26.11
N GLU A 38 -17.59 4.44 27.35
CA GLU A 38 -16.59 5.22 28.06
C GLU A 38 -15.39 5.31 27.11
N VAL A 39 -15.32 6.41 26.37
CA VAL A 39 -14.08 6.85 25.75
C VAL A 39 -13.23 7.18 26.96
N TYR A 40 -12.46 6.18 27.39
CA TYR A 40 -11.27 6.41 28.16
C TYR A 40 -10.42 7.34 27.30
N GLN A 41 -10.66 8.64 27.45
CA GLN A 41 -9.67 9.65 27.17
C GLN A 41 -8.59 9.39 28.20
N VAL A 42 -7.74 8.41 27.90
CA VAL A 42 -6.46 8.32 28.56
C VAL A 42 -5.77 9.61 28.12
N PRO A 43 -5.60 10.60 29.00
CA PRO A 43 -4.72 11.69 28.64
C PRO A 43 -3.40 10.99 28.35
N TRP A 44 -2.80 11.21 27.19
CA TRP A 44 -1.40 10.88 26.97
C TRP A 44 -0.54 11.81 27.85
N ARG A 45 -0.89 12.03 29.11
CA ARG A 45 0.10 12.24 30.13
C ARG A 45 1.00 11.03 30.03
N SER A 46 2.26 11.29 29.78
CA SER A 46 3.36 10.40 30.10
C SER A 46 3.25 9.99 31.56
N ALA A 47 2.33 9.08 31.85
CA ALA A 47 2.35 8.24 33.02
C ALA A 47 3.38 7.18 32.67
N LEU A 48 4.65 7.57 32.79
CA LEU A 48 5.63 6.61 33.27
C LEU A 48 4.95 5.93 34.46
N PRO A 49 4.73 4.60 34.42
CA PRO A 49 4.25 3.91 35.60
C PRO A 49 5.18 4.33 36.74
N ALA A 50 4.63 4.69 37.89
CA ALA A 50 5.44 4.97 39.06
C ALA A 50 6.47 3.83 39.17
N ALA A 51 7.75 4.19 39.12
CA ALA A 51 8.84 3.24 39.02
C ALA A 51 8.68 2.17 40.10
N GLY A 52 8.23 0.96 39.72
CA GLY A 52 8.15 -0.16 40.65
C GLY A 52 6.92 -1.08 40.60
N ALA A 53 5.92 -0.88 39.73
CA ALA A 53 4.77 -1.80 39.66
C ALA A 53 4.56 -2.40 38.26
N VAL A 54 5.51 -3.24 37.86
CA VAL A 54 5.30 -4.20 36.76
C VAL A 54 4.55 -5.40 37.38
N PRO A 55 3.38 -5.81 36.86
CA PRO A 55 2.70 -7.05 37.28
C PRO A 55 3.69 -8.21 37.28
N ARG A 56 3.63 -9.09 38.28
CA ARG A 56 4.66 -10.14 38.45
C ARG A 56 4.71 -11.12 37.27
N GLU A 57 3.60 -11.22 36.54
CA GLU A 57 3.50 -11.96 35.27
C GLU A 57 4.21 -11.29 34.07
N LEU A 58 4.55 -10.01 34.15
CA LEU A 58 5.35 -9.27 33.15
C LEU A 58 6.80 -9.06 33.61
N ALA A 59 7.15 -9.49 34.83
CA ALA A 59 8.46 -9.25 35.43
C ALA A 59 9.52 -10.31 35.08
N ASP A 60 9.15 -11.37 34.36
CA ASP A 60 10.01 -12.51 34.01
C ASP A 60 10.00 -12.83 32.52
N GLU A 61 9.69 -11.83 31.69
CA GLU A 61 10.18 -11.84 30.32
C GLU A 61 11.40 -10.93 30.36
N SER A 62 12.58 -11.53 30.30
CA SER A 62 13.76 -10.81 29.87
C SER A 62 13.34 -9.88 28.74
N GLU A 63 13.71 -8.61 28.82
CA GLU A 63 13.76 -7.69 27.69
C GLU A 63 14.79 -8.25 26.67
N GLU A 64 14.55 -9.47 26.21
CA GLU A 64 15.20 -10.07 25.07
C GLU A 64 14.81 -9.14 23.93
N ASP A 65 15.81 -8.36 23.56
CA ASP A 65 15.88 -7.39 22.48
C ASP A 65 15.26 -8.02 21.22
N TRP A 66 13.93 -8.00 21.14
CA TRP A 66 13.21 -8.66 20.08
C TRP A 66 13.54 -7.89 18.81
N GLN A 67 14.43 -8.48 18.02
CA GLN A 67 14.77 -7.99 16.71
C GLN A 67 14.03 -8.87 15.71
N PRO A 68 13.17 -8.28 14.84
CA PRO A 68 12.54 -9.04 13.79
C PRO A 68 13.62 -9.71 12.95
N HIS A 69 13.37 -10.96 12.55
CA HIS A 69 14.30 -11.69 11.71
C HIS A 69 14.56 -10.90 10.41
N ASP A 70 15.82 -10.69 10.06
CA ASP A 70 16.17 -10.06 8.78
C ASP A 70 15.53 -10.88 7.65
N PRO A 71 14.63 -10.30 6.85
CA PRO A 71 13.97 -11.02 5.75
C PRO A 71 14.96 -11.48 4.66
N GLY A 72 16.23 -11.10 4.77
CA GLY A 72 17.28 -11.42 3.84
C GLY A 72 17.26 -10.49 2.63
N HIS A 73 18.09 -10.78 1.65
CA HIS A 73 18.15 -9.96 0.44
C HIS A 73 16.83 -10.06 -0.34
N VAL A 74 16.32 -8.93 -0.83
CA VAL A 74 15.10 -8.86 -1.67
C VAL A 74 15.19 -9.68 -2.97
N THR A 75 16.40 -10.12 -3.33
CA THR A 75 16.67 -10.98 -4.49
C THR A 75 16.85 -12.44 -4.14
N ALA A 76 16.85 -12.80 -2.85
CA ALA A 76 17.00 -14.17 -2.39
C ALA A 76 15.80 -14.99 -2.91
N GLY A 77 16.08 -16.03 -3.70
CA GLY A 77 15.05 -16.89 -4.30
C GLY A 77 14.55 -16.44 -5.68
N LEU A 78 15.04 -15.34 -6.25
CA LEU A 78 14.70 -14.98 -7.63
C LEU A 78 15.29 -15.98 -8.62
N SER A 79 14.44 -16.54 -9.47
CA SER A 79 14.90 -17.36 -10.58
C SER A 79 15.61 -16.50 -11.63
N THR A 80 16.55 -17.08 -12.37
CA THR A 80 17.20 -16.42 -13.52
C THR A 80 16.15 -15.93 -14.53
N GLY A 81 15.06 -16.70 -14.71
CA GLY A 81 13.94 -16.31 -15.57
C GLY A 81 13.28 -15.01 -15.14
N THR A 82 13.00 -14.86 -13.83
CA THR A 82 12.42 -13.65 -13.24
C THR A 82 13.33 -12.44 -13.44
N LEU A 83 14.64 -12.58 -13.23
CA LEU A 83 15.62 -11.52 -13.46
C LEU A 83 15.67 -11.10 -14.94
N THR A 84 15.70 -12.08 -15.86
CA THR A 84 15.70 -11.79 -17.30
C THR A 84 14.42 -11.14 -17.77
N ALA A 85 13.27 -11.51 -17.18
CA ALA A 85 12.00 -10.89 -17.49
C ALA A 85 12.01 -9.43 -17.02
N TRP A 86 12.40 -9.13 -15.79
CA TRP A 86 12.55 -7.74 -15.34
C TRP A 86 13.46 -6.91 -16.24
N LEU A 87 14.59 -7.48 -16.67
CA LEU A 87 15.50 -6.80 -17.59
C LEU A 87 14.83 -6.51 -18.94
N LEU A 88 14.19 -7.52 -19.56
CA LEU A 88 13.51 -7.36 -20.85
C LEU A 88 12.35 -6.35 -20.75
N LEU A 89 11.58 -6.40 -19.67
CA LEU A 89 10.46 -5.50 -19.43
C LEU A 89 10.88 -4.02 -19.42
N ILE A 90 12.09 -3.72 -18.93
CA ILE A 90 12.60 -2.34 -18.85
C ILE A 90 13.40 -1.98 -20.10
N VAL A 91 14.33 -2.84 -20.51
CA VAL A 91 15.29 -2.55 -21.60
C VAL A 91 14.58 -2.46 -22.94
N VAL A 92 13.63 -3.36 -23.25
CA VAL A 92 12.99 -3.39 -24.56
C VAL A 92 12.20 -2.10 -24.86
N PRO A 93 11.32 -1.60 -23.97
CA PRO A 93 10.63 -0.33 -24.20
C PRO A 93 11.59 0.85 -24.35
N VAL A 94 12.63 0.92 -23.50
CA VAL A 94 13.64 1.98 -23.57
C VAL A 94 14.34 1.96 -24.93
N VAL A 95 14.79 0.80 -25.38
CA VAL A 95 15.43 0.64 -26.69
C VAL A 95 14.47 1.00 -27.82
N LEU A 96 13.21 0.56 -27.79
CA LEU A 96 12.23 0.89 -28.82
C LEU A 96 11.97 2.39 -28.92
N VAL A 97 11.88 3.09 -27.79
CA VAL A 97 11.69 4.55 -27.76
C VAL A 97 12.91 5.27 -28.32
N ILE A 98 14.12 4.87 -27.90
CA ILE A 98 15.37 5.45 -28.43
C ILE A 98 15.46 5.23 -29.94
N LEU A 99 15.18 4.01 -30.39
CA LEU A 99 15.26 3.64 -31.79
C LEU A 99 14.21 4.38 -32.62
N GLY A 100 12.99 4.54 -32.09
CA GLY A 100 11.92 5.29 -32.73
C GLY A 100 12.24 6.77 -32.86
N ALA A 101 12.90 7.35 -31.86
CA ALA A 101 13.37 8.74 -31.92
C ALA A 101 14.52 8.93 -32.93
N MET A 102 15.43 7.96 -33.06
CA MET A 102 16.54 8.04 -34.02
C MET A 102 16.11 7.87 -35.48
N MET A 103 15.07 7.05 -35.73
CA MET A 103 14.65 6.69 -37.09
C MET A 103 13.54 7.58 -37.66
N ASP A 104 13.14 8.64 -36.95
CA ASP A 104 12.00 9.51 -37.30
C ASP A 104 10.69 8.71 -37.47
N GLY A 105 10.51 7.73 -36.58
CA GLY A 105 9.43 6.74 -36.64
C GLY A 105 9.95 5.31 -36.80
N LEU A 106 9.58 4.44 -35.86
CA LEU A 106 10.00 3.04 -35.90
C LEU A 106 9.04 2.23 -36.79
N PRO A 107 9.56 1.43 -37.74
CA PRO A 107 8.71 0.62 -38.60
C PRO A 107 7.96 -0.44 -37.79
N TRP A 108 6.73 -0.76 -38.22
CA TRP A 108 5.81 -1.64 -37.49
C TRP A 108 6.39 -3.04 -37.21
N TRP A 109 7.27 -3.54 -38.09
CA TRP A 109 7.90 -4.85 -37.94
C TRP A 109 8.91 -4.91 -36.78
N LEU A 110 9.36 -3.77 -36.25
CA LEU A 110 10.16 -3.69 -35.01
C LEU A 110 9.29 -3.54 -33.77
N TRP A 111 8.17 -2.79 -33.88
CA TRP A 111 7.21 -2.64 -32.80
C TRP A 111 6.58 -3.96 -32.37
N MET A 112 6.12 -4.77 -33.33
CA MET A 112 5.42 -6.03 -33.06
C MET A 112 6.26 -7.04 -32.23
N PRO A 113 7.49 -7.41 -32.63
CA PRO A 113 8.30 -8.33 -31.84
C PRO A 113 8.69 -7.71 -30.50
N GLY A 114 9.01 -6.41 -30.45
CA GLY A 114 9.36 -5.74 -29.20
C GLY A 114 8.20 -5.77 -28.20
N LEU A 115 6.99 -5.46 -28.64
CA LEU A 115 5.78 -5.55 -27.81
C LEU A 115 5.50 -7.00 -27.38
N ALA A 116 5.67 -7.96 -28.29
CA ALA A 116 5.52 -9.37 -27.96
C ALA A 116 6.53 -9.82 -26.89
N THR A 117 7.78 -9.34 -26.93
CA THR A 117 8.78 -9.60 -25.89
C THR A 117 8.36 -9.02 -24.54
N VAL A 118 7.83 -7.79 -24.53
CA VAL A 118 7.31 -7.16 -23.29
C VAL A 118 6.15 -7.97 -22.71
N ILE A 119 5.19 -8.37 -23.54
CA ILE A 119 4.04 -9.19 -23.10
C ILE A 119 4.53 -10.55 -22.57
N SER A 120 5.44 -11.22 -23.29
CA SER A 120 6.03 -12.48 -22.85
C SER A 120 6.72 -12.34 -21.49
N SER A 121 7.44 -11.24 -21.29
CA SER A 121 8.09 -10.94 -20.01
C SER A 121 7.09 -10.79 -18.88
N ILE A 122 5.98 -10.07 -19.09
CA ILE A 122 4.91 -9.92 -18.10
C ILE A 122 4.33 -11.30 -17.76
N ILE A 123 4.04 -12.12 -18.76
CA ILE A 123 3.50 -13.49 -18.54
C ILE A 123 4.48 -14.32 -17.71
N THR A 124 5.79 -14.26 -18.01
CA THR A 124 6.82 -14.94 -17.23
C THR A 124 6.87 -14.46 -15.78
N LEU A 125 6.71 -13.16 -15.52
CA LEU A 125 6.67 -12.62 -14.17
C LEU A 125 5.43 -13.06 -13.41
N LEU A 126 4.26 -13.00 -14.04
CA LEU A 126 2.99 -13.42 -13.44
C LEU A 126 2.98 -14.92 -13.11
N GLY A 127 3.52 -15.76 -14.01
CA GLY A 127 3.67 -17.19 -13.76
C GLY A 127 4.72 -17.54 -12.69
N GLY A 128 5.56 -16.58 -12.31
CA GLY A 128 6.51 -16.72 -11.21
C GLY A 128 5.96 -16.28 -9.85
N LEU A 129 4.73 -15.74 -9.79
CA LEU A 129 4.10 -15.37 -8.53
C LEU A 129 3.63 -16.64 -7.79
N PRO A 130 3.77 -16.69 -6.46
CA PRO A 130 3.24 -17.81 -5.68
C PRO A 130 1.73 -17.88 -5.81
N GLU A 131 1.22 -19.05 -6.21
CA GLU A 131 -0.22 -19.32 -6.43
C GLU A 131 -1.05 -19.15 -5.14
N GLN A 132 -0.41 -19.35 -3.98
CA GLN A 132 -1.03 -19.28 -2.67
C GLN A 132 -0.52 -18.04 -1.95
N ARG A 133 -1.42 -17.06 -1.78
CA ARG A 133 -1.26 -16.01 -0.79
C ARG A 133 -1.61 -16.64 0.56
N ASP A 134 -0.67 -16.68 1.49
CA ASP A 134 -0.97 -17.17 2.83
C ASP A 134 -1.94 -16.19 3.51
N SER A 135 -3.19 -16.63 3.70
CA SER A 135 -4.26 -15.79 4.24
C SER A 135 -4.11 -15.51 5.73
N GLY A 136 -3.20 -16.21 6.42
CA GLY A 136 -2.91 -16.02 7.84
C GLY A 136 -1.60 -15.27 8.13
N ASP A 137 -0.81 -14.95 7.11
CA ASP A 137 0.45 -14.21 7.24
C ASP A 137 0.25 -12.82 6.62
N ASP A 138 -0.17 -11.86 7.44
CA ASP A 138 -0.22 -10.43 7.09
C ASP A 138 1.16 -9.76 7.20
N GLY A 139 2.21 -10.55 7.45
CA GLY A 139 3.56 -10.10 7.73
C GLY A 139 3.80 -9.69 9.18
N ALA A 140 2.77 -9.71 10.04
CA ALA A 140 2.91 -9.46 11.47
C ALA A 140 3.02 -10.80 12.23
N ARG A 141 4.24 -11.10 12.71
CA ARG A 141 4.42 -12.17 13.71
C ARG A 141 4.22 -11.55 15.09
N VAL A 142 3.13 -11.95 15.77
CA VAL A 142 2.92 -11.70 17.21
C VAL A 142 3.80 -12.61 18.05
#